data_AF-A0A960N6G9-F1
#
_entry.id   AF-A0A960N6G9-F1
#
_cell.length_a   1.000
_cell.length_b   1.000
_cell.length_c   1.000
_cell.angle_alpha   90.00
_cell.angle_beta   90.00
_cell.angle_gamma   90.00
#
_symmetry.space_group_name_H-M   'P 1'
#
loop_
_entity.id
_entity.type
_entity.pdbx_description
1 polymer ?
#
loop_
_entity_poly.entity_id
_entity_poly.type
_entity_poly.pdbx_seq_one_letter_code
_entity_poly.pdbx_strand_id
1 'polypeptide(L)' 'RDVTEFKSDDHRVFTSSVLGEEGKWVVMARGEAKRTK' A
#
# COMPACT_ATOMS: atom_id res chain seq x y z
N ARG A 1 -8.09 -4.57 -3.37
CA ARG A 1 -8.12 -3.13 -3.04
C ARG A 1 -6.69 -2.66 -2.96
N ASP A 2 -6.34 -1.77 -3.86
CA ASP A 2 -5.01 -1.20 -3.94
C ASP A 2 -5.09 0.28 -3.55
N VAL A 3 -4.20 0.68 -2.64
CA VAL A 3 -4.15 2.04 -2.10
C VAL A 3 -2.72 2.54 -2.23
N THR A 4 -2.58 3.72 -2.82
CA THR A 4 -1.32 4.47 -2.86
C THR A 4 -1.48 5.72 -2.02
N GLU A 5 -0.68 5.82 -0.96
CA GLU A 5 -0.59 7.02 -0.11
C GLU A 5 0.61 7.85 -0.54
N PHE A 6 0.36 9.12 -0.86
CA PHE A 6 1.40 10.11 -1.16
C PHE A 6 1.74 10.83 0.15
N LYS A 7 2.89 10.53 0.74
CA LYS A 7 3.36 11.18 1.98
C LYS A 7 4.08 12.49 1.67
N SER A 8 4.80 12.53 0.55
CA SER A 8 5.46 13.69 -0.04
C SER A 8 5.74 13.41 -1.52
N ASP A 9 6.29 14.38 -2.26
CA ASP A 9 6.58 14.21 -3.70
C ASP A 9 7.55 13.04 -3.99
N ASP A 10 8.43 12.74 -3.04
CA ASP A 10 9.50 11.73 -3.10
C ASP A 10 9.22 10.48 -2.25
N HIS A 11 8.10 10.43 -1.51
CA HIS A 11 7.75 9.30 -0.66
C HIS A 11 6.31 8.84 -0.91
N ARG A 12 6.19 7.59 -1.38
CA ARG A 12 4.92 6.92 -1.63
C ARG A 12 4.89 5.59 -0.92
N VAL A 13 3.72 5.24 -0.38
CA VAL A 13 3.46 3.92 0.22
C VAL A 13 2.37 3.27 -0.60
N PHE A 14 2.61 2.04 -1.05
CA PHE A 14 1.61 1.22 -1.72
C PHE A 14 1.18 0.07 -0.80
N THR A 15 -0.13 -0.19 -0.76
CA THR A 15 -0.71 -1.31 -0.03
C THR A 15 -1.70 -2.01 -0.94
N SER A 16 -1.52 -3.32 -1.12
CA SER A 16 -2.44 -4.19 -1.82
C SER A 16 -3.11 -5.13 -0.83
N SER A 17 -4.43 -5.19 -0.87
CA SER A 17 -5.26 -6.01 0.00
C SER A 17 -6.28 -6.81 -0.79
N VAL A 18 -6.61 -8.02 -0.35
CA VAL A 18 -7.68 -8.86 -0.91
C VAL A 18 -8.80 -9.00 0.10
N LEU A 19 -10.04 -9.21 -0.37
CA LEU A 19 -11.16 -9.51 0.52
C LEU A 19 -11.09 -11.00 0.86
N GLY A 20 -10.82 -11.33 2.11
CA GLY A 20 -10.81 -12.69 2.61
C GLY A 20 -12.22 -13.25 2.78
N GLU A 21 -12.32 -14.57 3.01
CA GLU A 21 -13.59 -15.31 3.09
C GLU A 21 -14.51 -14.82 4.22
N GLU A 22 -13.94 -14.29 5.31
CA GLU A 22 -14.70 -13.68 6.41
C GLU A 22 -15.20 -12.25 6.10
N GLY A 23 -15.05 -11.76 4.87
CA GLY A 23 -15.37 -10.38 4.50
C GLY A 23 -14.40 -9.34 5.06
N LYS A 24 -13.24 -9.77 5.57
CA LYS A 24 -12.18 -8.88 6.07
C LYS A 24 -11.13 -8.64 4.98
N TRP A 25 -10.68 -7.40 4.86
CA TRP A 25 -9.55 -7.09 3.99
C TRP A 25 -8.24 -7.60 4.60
N VAL A 26 -7.52 -8.43 3.87
CA VAL A 26 -6.21 -8.97 4.24
C VAL A 26 -5.16 -8.27 3.39
N VAL A 27 -4.15 -7.68 4.04
CA VAL A 27 -3.02 -7.05 3.33
C VAL A 27 -2.13 -8.15 2.77
N MET A 28 -1.92 -8.14 1.46
CA MET A 28 -1.07 -9.10 0.75
C MET A 28 0.33 -8.54 0.55
N ALA A 29 0.42 -7.27 0.23
CA ALA A 29 1.69 -6.61 -0.02
C ALA A 29 1.64 -5.17 0.47
N ARG A 30 2.74 -4.74 1.08
CA ARG A 30 2.99 -3.34 1.40
C ARG A 30 4.42 -3.01 1.04
N GLY A 31 4.62 -1.88 0.40
CA GLY A 31 5.96 -1.36 0.21
C GLY A 31 6.00 0.15 0.17
N GLU A 32 7.22 0.64 0.25
CA GLU A 32 7.54 2.06 0.26
C GLU A 32 8.51 2.38 -0.85
N ALA A 33 8.25 3.47 -1.55
CA ALA A 33 9.16 4.07 -2.50
C ALA A 33 9.60 5.41 -1.94
N LYS A 34 10.89 5.53 -1.63
CA LYS A 34 11.54 6.78 -1.21
C LYS A 34 12.65 7.09 -2.19
N ARG A 35 12.63 8.29 -2.78
CA ARG A 35 13.74 8.74 -3.62
C ARG A 35 14.82 9.33 -2.71
N THR A 36 15.91 8.60 -2.51
CA THR A 36 17.13 9.16 -1.93
C THR A 36 17.88 9.97 -3.01
N LYS A 37 18.30 11.18 -2.64
CA LYS A 37 19.14 12.05 -3.48
C LYS A 37 20.57 11.55 -3.56
#